data_AF-T1UAQ9-F1
#
_entry.id   AF-T1UAQ9-F1
#
_cell.length_a   1.000
_cell.length_b   1.000
_cell.length_c   1.000
_cell.angle_alpha   90.00
_cell.angle_beta   90.00
_cell.angle_gamma   90.00
#
_symmetry.space_group_name_H-M   'P 1'
#
loop_
_entity.id
_entity.type
_entity.pdbx_description
1 polymer ?
#
loop_
_entity_poly.entity_id
_entity_poly.type
_entity_poly.pdbx_seq_one_letter_code
_entity_poly.pdbx_strand_id
1 'polypeptide(L)'
;MANAHLASYHTLLEKNKSEIYNVGYNQGHSVKEVINKVKEISNNDFLVEILDKRQGDPASLIANNAKILQNTPFKPLYNNLDTIIKSALAWEEHLLKFQ
;
A
#
# COMPACT_ATOMS: atom_id res chain seq x y z
N MET A 1 -6.26 0.30 -3.60
CA MET A 1 -6.22 -0.90 -4.47
C MET A 1 -7.56 -1.14 -5.16
N ALA A 2 -8.67 -1.30 -4.42
CA ALA A 2 -9.99 -1.59 -4.99
C ALA A 2 -10.41 -0.64 -6.12
N ASN A 3 -10.27 0.67 -5.94
CA ASN A 3 -10.62 1.66 -6.97
C ASN A 3 -9.83 1.50 -8.28
N ALA A 4 -8.59 0.99 -8.23
CA ALA A 4 -7.81 0.72 -9.43
C ALA A 4 -8.42 -0.42 -10.26
N HIS A 5 -9.00 -1.42 -9.59
CA HIS A 5 -9.65 -2.55 -10.25
C HIS A 5 -10.96 -2.12 -10.89
N LEU A 6 -11.77 -1.30 -10.19
CA LEU A 6 -13.00 -0.74 -10.77
C LEU A 6 -12.69 0.14 -11.99
N ALA A 7 -11.70 1.04 -11.89
CA ALA A 7 -11.28 1.87 -13.02
C ALA A 7 -10.78 1.04 -14.20
N SER A 8 -10.03 -0.03 -13.94
CA SER A 8 -9.53 -0.94 -14.98
C SER A 8 -10.67 -1.73 -15.63
N TYR A 9 -11.65 -2.18 -14.82
CA TYR A 9 -12.84 -2.87 -15.30
C TYR A 9 -13.68 -1.99 -16.23
N HIS A 10 -13.98 -0.75 -15.82
CA HIS A 10 -14.69 0.20 -16.67
C HIS A 10 -13.93 0.49 -17.97
N THR A 11 -12.61 0.71 -17.87
CA THR A 11 -11.76 0.92 -19.06
C THR A 11 -11.79 -0.29 -20.00
N LEU A 12 -11.79 -1.51 -19.45
CA LEU A 12 -11.87 -2.74 -20.24
C LEU A 12 -13.20 -2.84 -20.98
N LEU A 13 -14.33 -2.53 -20.32
CA LEU A 13 -15.64 -2.55 -20.95
C LEU A 13 -15.75 -1.50 -22.07
N GLU A 14 -15.23 -0.29 -21.86
CA GLU A 14 -15.29 0.80 -22.83
C GLU A 14 -14.39 0.55 -24.05
N LYS A 15 -13.16 0.05 -23.83
CA LYS A 15 -12.16 -0.12 -24.90
C LYS A 15 -12.17 -1.51 -25.52
N ASN A 16 -12.81 -2.48 -24.88
CA ASN A 16 -12.81 -3.90 -25.24
C ASN A 16 -11.39 -4.46 -25.53
N LYS A 17 -10.41 -4.01 -24.75
CA LYS A 17 -8.99 -4.35 -24.94
C LYS A 17 -8.33 -4.71 -23.62
N SER A 18 -7.70 -5.88 -23.56
CA SER A 18 -6.90 -6.31 -22.43
C SER A 18 -5.60 -5.51 -22.34
N GLU A 19 -5.22 -5.15 -21.11
CA GLU A 19 -4.01 -4.40 -20.81
C GLU A 19 -3.43 -4.88 -19.48
N ILE A 20 -2.11 -4.75 -19.32
CA ILE A 20 -1.40 -5.02 -18.07
C ILE A 20 -1.03 -3.69 -17.41
N TYR A 21 -1.30 -3.57 -16.11
CA TYR A 21 -1.03 -2.38 -15.32
C TYR A 21 -0.33 -2.73 -14.02
N ASN A 22 0.69 -1.95 -13.67
CA ASN A 22 1.26 -1.94 -12.32
C ASN A 22 0.36 -1.09 -11.42
N VAL A 23 0.05 -1.59 -10.22
CA VAL A 23 -0.72 -0.88 -9.21
C VAL A 23 0.17 -0.62 -7.99
N GLY A 24 0.32 0.64 -7.63
CA GLY A 24 1.11 1.10 -6.50
C GLY A 24 1.12 2.62 -6.46
N TYR A 25 1.88 3.20 -5.53
CA TYR A 25 1.94 4.66 -5.35
C TYR A 25 3.17 5.32 -5.97
N ASN A 26 4.04 4.56 -6.67
CA ASN A 26 5.31 5.05 -7.20
C ASN A 26 6.22 5.72 -6.15
N GLN A 27 5.98 5.39 -4.88
CA GLN A 27 6.73 5.84 -3.72
C GLN A 27 6.93 4.63 -2.82
N GLY A 28 8.16 4.43 -2.36
CA GLY A 28 8.51 3.40 -1.41
C GLY A 28 8.63 3.96 -0.01
N HIS A 29 8.43 3.10 0.98
CA HIS A 29 8.80 3.34 2.37
C HIS A 29 9.69 2.19 2.82
N SER A 30 10.77 2.52 3.52
CA SER A 30 11.62 1.53 4.18
C SER A 30 10.88 0.89 5.35
N VAL A 31 11.31 -0.32 5.73
CA VAL A 31 10.78 -1.01 6.93
C VAL A 31 10.93 -0.14 8.18
N LYS A 32 12.05 0.58 8.31
CA LYS A 32 12.31 1.46 9.46
C LYS A 32 11.35 2.65 9.52
N GLU A 33 11.02 3.27 8.38
CA GLU A 33 10.03 4.35 8.33
C GLU A 33 8.64 3.88 8.75
N VAL A 34 8.23 2.69 8.27
CA VAL A 34 6.94 2.09 8.67
C VAL A 34 6.93 1.81 10.17
N ILE A 35 7.96 1.17 10.72
CA ILE A 35 8.07 0.88 12.16
C ILE A 35 7.98 2.15 12.99
N ASN A 36 8.76 3.18 12.65
CA ASN A 36 8.75 4.45 13.38
C ASN A 36 7.37 5.10 13.35
N LYS A 37 6.69 5.08 12.19
CA LYS A 37 5.36 5.66 12.05
C LYS A 37 4.30 4.86 12.79
N VAL A 38 4.41 3.53 12.87
CA VAL A 38 3.53 2.71 13.69
C VAL A 38 3.70 3.09 15.16
N LYS A 39 4.93 3.17 15.69
CA LYS A 39 5.18 3.58 17.09
C LYS A 39 4.58 4.95 17.43
N GLU A 40 4.75 5.91 16.53
CA GLU A 40 4.19 7.26 16.65
C GLU A 40 2.65 7.22 16.71
N ILE A 41 2.01 6.54 15.76
CA ILE A 41 0.54 6.53 15.63
C ILE A 41 -0.12 5.70 16.73
N SER A 42 0.46 4.57 17.11
CA SER A 42 -0.05 3.72 18.18
C SER A 42 0.28 4.23 19.57
N ASN A 43 1.12 5.28 19.68
CA ASN A 43 1.69 5.76 20.93
C ASN A 43 2.26 4.61 21.80
N ASN A 44 2.91 3.65 21.14
CA ASN A 44 3.42 2.45 21.78
C ASN A 44 4.85 2.18 21.28
N ASP A 45 5.82 2.27 22.18
CA ASP A 45 7.22 2.01 21.87
C ASP A 45 7.56 0.53 22.09
N PHE A 46 7.21 -0.29 21.10
CA PHE A 46 7.48 -1.73 21.13
C PHE A 46 8.93 -2.08 20.76
N LEU A 47 9.42 -3.23 21.26
CA LEU A 47 10.75 -3.74 20.96
C LEU A 47 10.89 -4.07 19.46
N VAL A 48 12.01 -3.69 18.86
CA VAL A 48 12.35 -4.01 17.47
C VAL A 48 13.75 -4.62 17.43
N GLU A 49 13.85 -5.85 16.96
CA GLU A 49 15.12 -6.56 16.81
C GLU A 49 15.55 -6.56 15.34
N ILE A 50 16.83 -6.25 15.09
CA ILE A 50 17.41 -6.28 13.75
C ILE A 50 18.04 -7.65 13.53
N LEU A 51 17.55 -8.35 12.53
CA LEU A 51 18.04 -9.67 12.11
C LEU A 51 18.63 -9.60 10.70
N ASP A 52 19.28 -10.69 10.30
CA ASP A 52 19.84 -10.81 8.96
C ASP A 52 18.78 -10.66 7.86
N LYS A 53 19.21 -10.10 6.73
CA LYS A 53 18.36 -9.91 5.56
C LYS A 53 17.89 -11.27 5.04
N ARG A 54 16.60 -11.38 4.72
CA ARG A 54 16.06 -12.57 4.05
C ARG A 54 16.72 -12.77 2.70
N GLN A 55 17.18 -14.00 2.44
CA GLN A 55 17.79 -14.35 1.17
C GLN A 55 16.78 -14.15 0.03
N GLY A 56 17.19 -13.48 -1.06
CA GLY A 56 16.35 -13.21 -2.23
C GLY A 56 15.62 -11.87 -2.21
N ASP A 57 15.55 -11.18 -1.06
CA ASP A 57 14.91 -9.86 -1.01
C ASP A 57 15.75 -8.81 -1.74
N PRO A 58 15.19 -8.01 -2.67
CA PRO A 58 15.90 -6.86 -3.23
C PRO A 58 16.08 -5.75 -2.18
N ALA A 59 16.97 -4.79 -2.43
CA ALA A 59 17.14 -3.64 -1.54
C ALA A 59 15.93 -2.68 -1.58
N SER A 60 15.27 -2.57 -2.73
CA SER A 60 14.06 -1.77 -2.95
C SER A 60 13.24 -2.36 -4.09
N LEU A 61 11.92 -2.26 -3.98
CA LEU A 61 10.97 -2.68 -5.02
C LEU A 61 9.79 -1.71 -5.01
N ILE A 62 9.64 -0.93 -6.09
CA ILE A 62 8.61 0.11 -6.22
C ILE A 62 7.92 -0.04 -7.58
N ALA A 63 6.60 -0.05 -7.58
CA ALA A 63 5.81 -0.16 -8.80
C ALA A 63 5.74 1.19 -9.53
N ASN A 64 6.16 1.21 -10.81
CA ASN A 64 5.89 2.34 -11.70
C ASN A 64 4.42 2.29 -12.16
N ASN A 65 3.61 3.22 -11.68
CA ASN A 65 2.16 3.30 -11.92
C ASN A 65 1.77 4.25 -13.07
N ALA A 66 2.72 4.80 -13.84
CA ALA A 66 2.42 5.82 -14.85
C ALA A 66 1.36 5.35 -15.86
N LYS A 67 1.45 4.08 -16.30
CA LYS A 67 0.53 3.51 -17.31
C LYS A 67 -0.94 3.50 -16.84
N ILE A 68 -1.21 3.14 -15.58
CA ILE A 68 -2.60 3.09 -15.08
C ILE A 68 -3.18 4.50 -14.88
N LEU A 69 -2.35 5.45 -14.45
CA LEU A 69 -2.76 6.85 -14.26
C LEU A 69 -3.05 7.56 -15.59
N GLN A 70 -2.36 7.18 -16.67
CA GLN A 70 -2.59 7.75 -18.01
C GLN A 70 -3.79 7.13 -18.72
N ASN A 71 -4.01 5.82 -18.56
CA ASN A 71 -4.92 5.08 -19.43
C ASN A 71 -6.29 4.77 -18.82
N THR A 72 -6.48 5.04 -17.52
CA THR A 72 -7.71 4.77 -16.76
C THR A 72 -8.07 6.01 -15.91
N PRO A 73 -9.32 6.14 -15.43
CA PRO A 73 -9.70 7.23 -14.53
C PRO A 73 -9.17 7.04 -13.09
N PHE A 74 -8.34 6.04 -12.83
CA PHE A 74 -7.83 5.74 -11.49
C PHE A 74 -7.01 6.91 -10.92
N LYS A 75 -7.36 7.32 -9.70
CA LYS A 75 -6.56 8.24 -8.88
C LYS A 75 -6.38 7.64 -7.49
N PRO A 76 -5.14 7.55 -6.97
CA PRO A 76 -4.90 7.10 -5.61
C PRO A 76 -5.43 8.13 -4.60
N LEU A 77 -6.21 7.66 -3.62
CA LEU A 77 -6.79 8.52 -2.58
C LEU A 77 -6.13 8.33 -1.20
N TYR A 78 -5.47 7.19 -0.99
CA TYR A 78 -4.94 6.77 0.31
C TYR A 78 -3.45 6.42 0.22
N ASN A 79 -2.67 7.23 -0.50
CA ASN A 79 -1.22 7.07 -0.66
C ASN A 79 -0.40 7.68 0.48
N ASN A 80 -1.04 8.05 1.58
CA ASN A 80 -0.40 8.61 2.76
C ASN A 80 -0.16 7.50 3.80
N LEU A 81 1.09 7.36 4.25
CA LEU A 81 1.50 6.30 5.18
C LEU A 81 0.72 6.35 6.51
N ASP A 82 0.47 7.54 7.06
CA ASP A 82 -0.27 7.70 8.31
C ASP A 82 -1.71 7.19 8.18
N THR A 83 -2.34 7.44 7.03
CA THR A 83 -3.70 6.96 6.74
C THR A 83 -3.73 5.43 6.65
N ILE A 84 -2.75 4.85 5.96
CA ILE A 84 -2.61 3.39 5.83
C ILE A 84 -2.46 2.75 7.22
N ILE A 85 -1.53 3.25 8.04
CA ILE A 85 -1.28 2.71 9.38
C ILE A 85 -2.47 2.91 10.32
N LYS A 86 -3.09 4.10 10.34
CA LYS A 86 -4.27 4.37 11.19
C LYS A 86 -5.43 3.41 10.88
N SER A 87 -5.72 3.21 9.60
CA SER A 87 -6.81 2.32 9.19
C SER A 87 -6.53 0.86 9.54
N ALA A 88 -5.28 0.40 9.39
CA ALA A 88 -4.86 -0.94 9.81
C ALA A 88 -4.95 -1.13 11.33
N LEU A 89 -4.43 -0.18 12.12
CA LEU A 89 -4.47 -0.26 13.58
C LEU A 89 -5.90 -0.26 14.11
N ALA A 90 -6.77 0.61 13.60
CA ALA A 90 -8.17 0.66 14.00
C ALA A 90 -8.91 -0.67 13.73
N TRP A 91 -8.52 -1.38 12.67
CA TRP A 91 -9.06 -2.70 12.38
C TRP A 91 -8.58 -3.75 13.39
N GLU A 92 -7.28 -3.78 13.72
CA GLU A 92 -6.75 -4.68 14.74
C GLU A 92 -7.40 -4.44 16.12
N GLU A 93 -7.55 -3.18 16.52
CA GLU A 93 -8.26 -2.80 17.75
C GLU A 93 -9.72 -3.23 17.74
N HIS A 94 -10.38 -3.18 16.58
CA HIS A 94 -11.74 -3.67 16.43
C HIS A 94 -11.81 -5.18 16.65
N LEU A 95 -10.92 -5.95 16.03
CA LEU A 95 -10.89 -7.41 16.19
C LEU A 95 -10.62 -7.85 17.64
N LEU A 96 -9.73 -7.15 18.35
CA LEU A 96 -9.42 -7.43 19.75
C LEU A 96 -10.61 -7.21 20.71
N LYS A 97 -11.58 -6.36 20.34
CA LYS A 97 -12.79 -6.15 21.17
C LYS A 97 -13.76 -7.32 21.13
N PHE A 98 -13.60 -8.25 20.19
CA PHE A 98 -14.45 -9.43 20.02
C PHE A 98 -13.73 -10.75 20.31
N GLN A 99 -12.50 -10.68 20.84
CA GLN A 99 -11.78 -11.81 21.44
C GLN A 99 -11.96 -11.79 22.95
#